data_AF-A0A444J5M7-F1
#
_entry.id   AF-A0A444J5M7-F1
#
_cell.length_a   1.000
_cell.length_b   1.000
_cell.length_c   1.000
_cell.angle_alpha   90.00
_cell.angle_beta   90.00
_cell.angle_gamma   90.00
#
_symmetry.space_group_name_H-M   'P 1'
#
loop_
_entity.id
_entity.type
_entity.pdbx_description
1 polymer ?
#
loop_
_entity_poly.entity_id
_entity_poly.type
_entity_poly.pdbx_seq_one_letter_code
_entity_poly.pdbx_strand_id
1 'polypeptide(L)'
;MTTGKVILGDNFENSGGNMNIAKDHGTAIQNNVTEQPPVEELLTLLEKVQQELAVLPVSDAVKAEVQNEVQGAQIQAQKKSPEREKIADKLRNATAALEESSKTVKAVIAVGNMLGQGLIWCGKQWTNWM
;
A
#
# COMPACT_ATOMS: atom_id res chain seq x y z
N MET A 1 58.86 -24.10 -0.02
CA MET A 1 58.24 -22.95 0.67
C MET A 1 56.77 -23.27 0.86
N THR A 2 56.36 -23.36 2.13
CA THR A 2 55.04 -23.05 2.72
C THR A 2 53.75 -23.45 1.98
N THR A 3 52.70 -24.05 2.55
CA THR A 3 52.35 -24.50 3.91
C THR A 3 50.95 -25.14 3.81
N GLY A 4 50.76 -26.31 4.42
CA GLY A 4 49.54 -26.72 5.18
C GLY A 4 48.21 -26.92 4.43
N LYS A 5 47.24 -27.72 4.89
CA LYS A 5 47.05 -28.44 6.16
C LYS A 5 45.81 -29.37 6.00
N VAL A 6 46.01 -30.69 6.24
CA VAL A 6 45.22 -31.67 7.06
C VAL A 6 43.68 -31.54 7.07
N ILE A 7 42.91 -32.46 6.44
CA ILE A 7 42.32 -33.76 6.90
C ILE A 7 41.41 -33.69 8.15
N LEU A 8 40.27 -34.39 8.05
CA LEU A 8 39.36 -35.03 9.03
C LEU A 8 37.91 -34.57 8.73
N GLY A 9 36.95 -35.38 8.29
CA GLY A 9 36.74 -36.79 8.58
C GLY A 9 35.66 -36.89 9.66
N ASP A 10 34.38 -36.76 9.28
CA ASP A 10 33.27 -37.24 10.11
C ASP A 10 32.19 -37.87 9.20
N ASN A 11 32.01 -39.16 9.43
CA ASN A 11 30.90 -39.98 8.96
C ASN A 11 29.58 -39.43 9.49
N PHE A 12 28.56 -39.39 8.65
CA PHE A 12 27.20 -39.62 9.12
C PHE A 12 26.51 -40.63 8.21
N GLU A 13 26.66 -41.90 8.57
CA GLU A 13 25.61 -42.89 8.34
C GLU A 13 24.46 -42.53 9.29
N ASN A 14 23.27 -42.24 8.76
CA ASN A 14 22.05 -42.56 9.48
C ASN A 14 20.96 -43.02 8.50
N SER A 15 20.79 -44.34 8.51
CA SER A 15 19.71 -45.08 7.89
C SER A 15 18.41 -44.89 8.69
N GLY A 16 17.30 -44.61 7.99
CA GLY A 16 15.95 -45.03 8.42
C GLY A 16 15.10 -43.99 9.15
N GLY A 17 14.15 -43.40 8.41
CA GLY A 17 12.98 -42.73 8.98
C GLY A 17 12.18 -41.96 7.94
N ASN A 18 11.04 -42.52 7.49
CA ASN A 18 10.10 -41.86 6.57
C ASN A 18 9.61 -40.51 7.11
N MET A 19 9.73 -39.43 6.32
CA MET A 19 8.70 -38.38 6.26
C MET A 19 8.86 -37.47 5.03
N ASN A 20 8.04 -37.74 4.02
CA ASN A 20 7.49 -36.83 3.01
C ASN A 20 8.33 -35.59 2.62
N ILE A 21 9.29 -35.76 1.70
CA ILE A 21 9.70 -34.64 0.84
C ILE A 21 8.61 -34.50 -0.22
N ALA A 22 7.72 -33.53 -0.01
CA ALA A 22 6.84 -33.02 -1.04
C ALA A 22 7.71 -32.63 -2.25
N LYS A 23 7.47 -33.35 -3.34
CA LYS A 23 8.06 -33.11 -4.64
C LYS A 23 7.82 -31.67 -5.05
N ASP A 24 8.91 -31.04 -5.47
CA ASP A 24 9.00 -30.27 -6.69
C ASP A 24 7.97 -29.16 -6.85
N HIS A 25 8.41 -27.93 -6.61
CA HIS A 25 8.23 -26.83 -7.56
C HIS A 25 9.11 -25.65 -7.14
N GLY A 26 10.07 -25.34 -8.01
CA GLY A 26 10.46 -23.96 -8.27
C GLY A 26 11.33 -23.29 -7.23
N THR A 27 12.61 -23.19 -7.56
CA THR A 27 13.46 -22.03 -7.29
C THR A 27 12.69 -20.70 -7.39
N ALA A 28 12.13 -20.23 -6.28
CA ALA A 28 11.74 -18.83 -6.13
C ALA A 28 12.93 -18.11 -5.49
N ILE A 29 13.75 -17.56 -6.39
CA ILE A 29 14.83 -16.64 -6.07
C ILE A 29 14.28 -15.55 -5.14
N GLN A 30 14.95 -15.41 -4.00
CA GLN A 30 14.83 -14.27 -3.09
C GLN A 30 15.11 -12.99 -3.86
N ASN A 31 14.07 -12.37 -4.41
CA ASN A 31 14.05 -10.97 -4.85
C ASN A 31 12.63 -10.45 -4.60
N ASN A 32 12.24 -10.42 -3.33
CA ASN A 32 11.03 -9.75 -2.88
C ASN A 32 11.30 -8.23 -2.81
N VAL A 33 11.78 -7.65 -3.91
CA VAL A 33 11.63 -6.21 -4.14
C VAL A 33 10.14 -6.07 -4.39
N THR A 34 9.36 -5.80 -3.34
CA THR A 34 8.03 -5.24 -3.49
C THR A 34 8.22 -3.94 -4.26
N GLU A 35 8.10 -4.00 -5.58
CA GLU A 35 8.04 -2.83 -6.45
C GLU A 35 6.91 -1.99 -5.90
N GLN A 36 7.29 -0.95 -5.16
CA GLN A 36 6.32 -0.05 -4.59
C GLN A 36 5.58 0.60 -5.77
N PRO A 37 4.24 0.67 -5.73
CA PRO A 37 3.51 1.28 -6.81
C PRO A 37 4.05 2.70 -7.07
N PRO A 38 4.24 3.10 -8.34
CA PRO A 38 4.81 4.38 -8.69
C PRO A 38 3.98 5.54 -8.11
N VAL A 39 4.64 6.67 -7.85
CA VAL A 39 3.97 7.85 -7.31
C VAL A 39 2.96 8.44 -8.30
N GLU A 40 3.15 8.22 -9.60
CA GLU A 40 2.19 8.63 -10.64
C GLU A 40 0.83 7.94 -10.49
N GLU A 41 0.79 6.69 -10.02
CA GLU A 41 -0.47 5.99 -9.73
C GLU A 41 -1.24 6.69 -8.60
N LEU A 42 -0.55 7.07 -7.52
CA LEU A 42 -1.15 7.84 -6.45
C LEU A 42 -1.66 9.20 -6.98
N LEU A 43 -0.86 9.93 -7.75
CA LEU A 43 -1.27 11.23 -8.28
C LEU A 43 -2.51 11.14 -9.18
N THR A 44 -2.55 10.12 -10.05
CA THR A 44 -3.70 9.84 -10.92
C THR A 44 -4.94 9.51 -10.09
N LEU A 45 -4.78 8.72 -9.04
CA LEU A 45 -5.87 8.37 -8.11
C LEU A 45 -6.41 9.62 -7.39
N LEU A 46 -5.53 10.49 -6.89
CA LEU A 46 -5.91 11.73 -6.21
C LEU A 46 -6.57 12.75 -7.16
N GLU A 47 -6.22 12.74 -8.44
CA GLU A 47 -6.92 13.54 -9.45
C GLU A 47 -8.34 13.02 -9.70
N LYS A 48 -8.50 11.70 -9.85
CA LYS A 48 -9.83 11.07 -9.98
C LYS A 48 -10.72 11.35 -8.77
N VAL A 49 -10.15 11.30 -7.56
CA VAL A 49 -10.85 11.67 -6.33
C VAL A 49 -11.41 13.09 -6.42
N GLN A 50 -10.65 14.06 -6.93
CA GLN A 50 -11.13 15.43 -7.08
C GLN A 50 -12.25 15.56 -8.13
N GLN A 51 -12.12 14.84 -9.25
CA GLN A 51 -13.15 14.82 -10.30
C GLN A 51 -14.47 14.25 -9.79
N GLU A 52 -14.41 13.12 -9.09
CA GLU A 52 -15.60 12.49 -8.49
C GLU A 52 -16.18 13.35 -7.36
N LEU A 53 -15.33 13.92 -6.50
CA LEU A 53 -15.76 14.81 -5.42
C LEU A 53 -16.53 16.03 -5.91
N ALA A 54 -16.15 16.61 -7.06
CA ALA A 54 -16.82 17.77 -7.64
C ALA A 54 -18.30 17.50 -7.93
N VAL A 55 -18.61 16.29 -8.42
CA VAL A 55 -19.96 15.88 -8.80
C VAL A 55 -20.76 15.23 -7.67
N LEU A 56 -20.14 14.96 -6.52
CA LEU A 56 -20.83 14.36 -5.38
C LEU A 56 -21.94 15.28 -4.83
N PRO A 57 -23.12 14.75 -4.47
CA PRO A 57 -24.19 15.52 -3.82
C PRO A 57 -23.94 15.62 -2.30
N VAL A 58 -22.76 16.09 -1.90
CA VAL A 58 -22.39 16.40 -0.50
C VAL A 58 -22.27 17.91 -0.33
N SER A 59 -22.26 18.39 0.92
CA SER A 59 -22.17 19.82 1.21
C SER A 59 -20.85 20.41 0.71
N ASP A 60 -20.87 21.69 0.30
CA ASP A 60 -19.67 22.38 -0.16
C ASP A 60 -18.57 22.44 0.91
N ALA A 61 -18.96 22.47 2.19
CA ALA A 61 -18.02 22.37 3.31
C ALA A 61 -17.25 21.05 3.30
N VAL A 62 -17.94 19.92 3.13
CA VAL A 62 -17.32 18.59 3.02
C VAL A 62 -16.45 18.52 1.76
N LYS A 63 -16.91 19.04 0.62
CA LYS A 63 -16.10 19.09 -0.60
C LYS A 63 -14.81 19.88 -0.39
N ALA A 64 -14.90 21.05 0.23
CA ALA A 64 -13.75 21.91 0.47
C ALA A 64 -12.72 21.25 1.41
N GLU A 65 -13.18 20.58 2.48
CA GLU A 65 -12.32 19.88 3.42
C GLU A 65 -11.59 18.70 2.77
N VAL A 66 -12.32 17.85 2.06
CA VAL A 66 -11.76 16.70 1.34
C VAL A 66 -10.80 17.17 0.25
N GLN A 67 -11.16 18.21 -0.50
CA GLN A 67 -10.32 18.79 -1.54
C GLN A 67 -9.01 19.34 -0.95
N ASN A 68 -9.07 20.03 0.18
CA ASN A 68 -7.87 20.56 0.85
C ASN A 68 -6.91 19.43 1.24
N GLU A 69 -7.44 18.35 1.80
CA GLU A 69 -6.61 17.22 2.22
C GLU A 69 -6.04 16.44 1.03
N VAL A 70 -6.83 16.23 -0.02
CA VAL A 70 -6.37 15.58 -1.26
C VAL A 70 -5.30 16.41 -1.95
N GLN A 71 -5.46 17.74 -2.03
CA GLN A 71 -4.42 18.64 -2.56
C GLN A 71 -3.16 18.60 -1.69
N GLY A 72 -3.32 18.60 -0.37
CA GLY A 72 -2.20 18.43 0.54
C GLY A 72 -1.45 17.11 0.32
N ALA A 73 -2.18 16.02 0.05
CA ALA A 73 -1.59 14.72 -0.24
C ALA A 73 -0.83 14.73 -1.58
N GLN A 74 -1.38 15.38 -2.62
CA GLN A 74 -0.70 15.58 -3.90
C GLN A 74 0.61 16.37 -3.74
N ILE A 75 0.58 17.47 -2.99
CA ILE A 75 1.79 18.28 -2.73
C ILE A 75 2.86 17.44 -2.04
N GLN A 76 2.48 16.60 -1.07
CA GLN A 76 3.42 15.72 -0.39
C GLN A 76 3.96 14.62 -1.31
N ALA A 77 3.13 14.07 -2.20
CA ALA A 77 3.51 13.06 -3.18
C ALA A 77 4.47 13.61 -4.25
N GLN A 78 4.33 14.88 -4.65
CA GLN A 78 5.19 15.53 -5.65
C GLN A 78 6.57 15.95 -5.10
N LYS A 79 6.81 15.84 -3.79
CA LYS A 79 8.12 16.14 -3.21
C LYS A 79 9.16 15.13 -3.70
N LYS A 80 10.42 15.60 -3.80
CA LYS A 80 11.59 14.75 -4.11
C LYS A 80 11.69 13.52 -3.19
N SER A 81 11.26 13.67 -1.94
CA SER A 81 11.12 12.57 -0.98
C SER A 81 9.69 12.57 -0.43
N PRO A 82 8.77 11.77 -0.99
CA PRO A 82 7.38 11.75 -0.57
C PRO A 82 7.24 11.10 0.81
N GLU A 83 6.68 11.85 1.76
CA GLU A 83 6.46 11.41 3.13
C GLU A 83 5.15 10.63 3.23
N ARG A 84 5.20 9.32 3.02
CA ARG A 84 4.02 8.43 2.98
C ARG A 84 3.13 8.54 4.22
N GLU A 85 3.71 8.75 5.39
CA GLU A 85 2.96 8.95 6.62
C GLU A 85 2.11 10.22 6.56
N LYS A 86 2.70 11.34 6.13
CA LYS A 86 1.95 12.60 5.95
C LYS A 86 0.89 12.49 4.86
N ILE A 87 1.20 11.78 3.77
CA ILE A 87 0.19 11.51 2.72
C ILE A 87 -0.96 10.71 3.34
N ALA A 88 -0.67 9.63 4.07
CA ALA A 88 -1.69 8.81 4.69
C ALA A 88 -2.56 9.58 5.69
N ASP A 89 -1.99 10.43 6.53
CA ASP A 89 -2.77 11.21 7.49
C ASP A 89 -3.75 12.14 6.78
N LYS A 90 -3.34 12.77 5.67
CA LYS A 90 -4.23 13.57 4.84
C LYS A 90 -5.35 12.75 4.22
N LEU A 91 -5.03 11.58 3.67
CA LEU A 91 -6.05 10.70 3.10
C LEU A 91 -7.03 10.15 4.15
N ARG A 92 -6.57 9.95 5.39
CA ARG A 92 -7.45 9.62 6.53
C ARG A 92 -8.38 10.77 6.88
N ASN A 93 -7.87 12.00 6.95
CA ASN A 93 -8.70 13.18 7.22
C ASN A 93 -9.76 13.36 6.13
N ALA A 94 -9.36 13.25 4.85
CA ALA A 94 -10.28 13.30 3.72
C ALA A 94 -11.37 12.22 3.82
N THR A 95 -10.98 11.01 4.20
CA THR A 95 -11.90 9.90 4.43
C THR A 95 -12.86 10.18 5.59
N ALA A 96 -12.36 10.70 6.71
CA ALA A 96 -13.17 11.01 7.88
C ALA A 96 -14.21 12.10 7.59
N ALA A 97 -13.84 13.13 6.82
CA ALA A 97 -14.78 14.16 6.37
C ALA A 97 -15.91 13.61 5.48
N LEU A 98 -15.62 12.56 4.71
CA LEU A 98 -16.61 11.86 3.88
C LEU A 98 -17.43 10.81 4.63
N GLU A 99 -16.96 10.32 5.78
CA GLU A 99 -17.56 9.17 6.46
C GLU A 99 -19.03 9.42 6.84
N GLU A 100 -19.37 10.59 7.36
CA GLU A 100 -20.76 10.91 7.69
C GLU A 100 -21.63 11.02 6.44
N SER A 101 -21.07 11.55 5.35
CA SER A 101 -21.75 11.63 4.05
C SER A 101 -21.93 10.25 3.42
N SER A 102 -21.06 9.28 3.71
CA SER A 102 -21.12 7.92 3.15
C SER A 102 -22.38 7.15 3.59
N LYS A 103 -22.95 7.48 4.75
CA LYS A 103 -24.17 6.88 5.29
C LYS A 103 -25.42 7.24 4.49
N THR A 104 -25.39 8.38 3.79
CA THR A 104 -26.54 8.95 3.09
C THR A 104 -26.35 8.99 1.58
N VAL A 105 -25.12 9.17 1.11
CA VAL A 105 -24.77 9.30 -0.30
C VAL A 105 -23.91 8.13 -0.74
N LYS A 106 -24.51 7.15 -1.43
CA LYS A 106 -23.79 5.97 -1.94
C LYS A 106 -22.60 6.32 -2.85
N ALA A 107 -22.70 7.42 -3.60
CA ALA A 107 -21.60 7.87 -4.47
C ALA A 107 -20.33 8.23 -3.68
N VAL A 108 -20.45 8.62 -2.40
CA VAL A 108 -19.31 8.88 -1.51
C VAL A 108 -18.49 7.62 -1.24
N ILE A 109 -19.11 6.43 -1.31
CA ILE A 109 -18.41 5.15 -1.13
C ILE A 109 -17.32 4.98 -2.20
N ALA A 110 -17.59 5.36 -3.45
CA ALA A 110 -16.61 5.30 -4.53
C ALA A 110 -15.39 6.18 -4.23
N VAL A 111 -15.62 7.40 -3.76
CA VAL A 111 -14.54 8.35 -3.39
C VAL A 111 -13.76 7.87 -2.18
N GLY A 112 -14.45 7.39 -1.14
CA GLY A 112 -13.80 6.78 0.04
C GLY A 112 -12.93 5.57 -0.31
N ASN A 113 -13.40 4.72 -1.22
CA ASN A 113 -12.63 3.56 -1.67
C ASN A 113 -11.38 3.97 -2.46
N MET A 114 -11.44 5.04 -3.27
CA MET A 114 -10.26 5.60 -3.94
C MET A 114 -9.28 6.21 -2.93
N LEU A 115 -9.75 6.96 -1.94
CA LEU A 115 -8.89 7.45 -0.85
C LEU A 115 -8.22 6.29 -0.09
N GLY A 116 -8.97 5.22 0.13
CA GLY A 116 -8.50 3.96 0.69
C GLY A 116 -7.39 3.28 -0.11
N GLN A 117 -7.49 3.26 -1.44
CA GLN A 117 -6.40 2.78 -2.31
C GLN A 117 -5.13 3.62 -2.13
N GLY A 118 -5.27 4.94 -1.93
CA GLY A 118 -4.14 5.81 -1.60
C GLY A 118 -3.53 5.49 -0.23
N LEU A 119 -4.34 5.09 0.76
CA LEU A 119 -3.85 4.62 2.06
C LEU A 119 -3.05 3.31 1.93
N ILE A 120 -3.52 2.37 1.09
CA ILE A 120 -2.81 1.12 0.78
C ILE A 120 -1.47 1.43 0.12
N TRP A 121 -1.43 2.37 -0.83
CA TRP A 121 -0.19 2.85 -1.44
C TRP A 121 0.81 3.37 -0.39
N CYS A 122 0.33 4.10 0.62
CA CYS A 122 1.12 4.58 1.74
C CYS A 122 1.58 3.47 2.71
N GLY A 123 1.20 2.21 2.48
CA GLY A 123 1.49 1.08 3.38
C GLY A 123 0.60 1.06 4.62
N LYS A 124 -0.55 1.75 4.61
CA LYS A 124 -1.54 1.67 5.68
C LYS A 124 -2.62 0.65 5.33
N GLN A 125 -3.11 -0.07 6.35
CA GLN A 125 -4.28 -0.92 6.17
C GLN A 125 -5.52 -0.06 5.97
N TRP A 126 -6.38 -0.48 5.04
CA TRP A 126 -7.65 0.16 4.74
C TRP A 126 -8.75 -0.90 4.65
N THR A 127 -9.87 -0.64 5.31
CA THR A 127 -11.07 -1.47 5.21
C THR A 127 -12.04 -0.74 4.29
N ASN A 128 -12.37 -1.37 3.15
CA ASN A 128 -13.30 -0.82 2.18
C ASN A 128 -14.64 -0.46 2.83
N TRP A 129 -15.22 0.68 2.44
CA TRP A 129 -16.59 0.98 2.84
C TRP A 129 -17.54 0.05 2.09
N MET A 130 -18.46 -0.59 2.82
CA MET A 130 -19.47 -1.51 2.29
C MET A 130 -20.79 -0.80 2.05
#